data_AF-X1W1A2-F1
#
_entry.id   AF-X1W1A2-F1
#
_cell.length_a   1.000
_cell.length_b   1.000
_cell.length_c   1.000
_cell.angle_alpha   90.00
_cell.angle_beta   90.00
_cell.angle_gamma   90.00
#
_symmetry.space_group_name_H-M   'P 1'
#
loop_
_entity.id
_entity.type
_entity.pdbx_description
1 polymer ?
#
loop_
_entity_poly.entity_id
_entity_poly.type
_entity_poly.pdbx_seq_one_letter_code
_entity_poly.pdbx_strand_id
1 'polypeptide(L)'
;MEVDKSNLTSSEAEDALDRALEIIRNRIDEFGVAEPIIQRQGDERIIIELPGLQDEARAKELIGKTAMLEFKLLKEPDVFQSVLAKIDKALHEKRITVELPGEAEEEELPDLFEGEAEEEAFPELFEDELIKEEATAPEFALAQMPFSSLLLRMDGIASPHYYFVSKDNFPRVEKLLADPVVQKQIPVGAQLAWGSDYEELNGQDYRLLYLLNEKAELTGK
;
A
#
# COMPACT_ATOMS: atom_id res chain seq x y z
N MET A 1 18.36 -8.08 25.35
CA MET A 1 17.06 -7.45 25.67
C MET A 1 16.94 -7.36 27.19
N GLU A 2 16.31 -6.31 27.71
CA GLU A 2 16.11 -6.08 29.16
C GLU A 2 14.61 -6.08 29.47
N VAL A 3 14.20 -6.76 30.53
CA VAL A 3 12.79 -6.92 30.92
C VAL A 3 12.43 -5.90 32.00
N ASP A 4 11.42 -5.05 31.76
CA ASP A 4 10.94 -4.06 32.72
C ASP A 4 10.10 -4.73 33.82
N LYS A 5 10.53 -4.59 35.08
CA LYS A 5 9.91 -5.21 36.27
C LYS A 5 9.15 -4.24 37.17
N SER A 6 8.96 -2.99 36.76
CA SER A 6 8.45 -1.91 37.64
C SER A 6 7.08 -2.18 38.30
N ASN A 7 6.31 -3.17 37.84
CA ASN A 7 4.97 -3.51 38.36
C ASN A 7 4.74 -5.02 38.63
N LEU A 8 5.78 -5.85 38.77
CA LEU A 8 5.64 -7.31 38.89
C LEU A 8 6.14 -7.84 40.25
N THR A 9 5.47 -8.86 40.80
CA THR A 9 6.02 -9.66 41.91
C THR A 9 7.17 -10.55 41.42
N SER A 10 8.08 -10.99 42.30
CA SER A 10 9.22 -11.83 41.89
C SER A 10 8.83 -13.11 41.15
N SER A 11 7.68 -13.72 41.50
CA SER A 11 7.17 -14.89 40.77
C SER A 11 6.62 -14.53 39.39
N GLU A 12 5.92 -13.39 39.26
CA GLU A 12 5.41 -12.94 37.95
C GLU A 12 6.54 -12.49 37.02
N ALA A 13 7.64 -11.98 37.58
CA ALA A 13 8.83 -11.61 36.83
C ALA A 13 9.58 -12.82 36.25
N GLU A 14 9.66 -13.94 36.98
CA GLU A 14 10.20 -15.21 36.47
C GLU A 14 9.30 -15.77 35.36
N ASP A 15 7.99 -15.85 35.58
CA ASP A 15 7.03 -16.32 34.58
C ASP A 15 7.05 -15.46 33.30
N ALA A 16 7.19 -14.14 33.42
CA ALA A 16 7.30 -13.24 32.28
C ALA A 16 8.59 -13.50 31.47
N LEU A 17 9.70 -13.85 32.15
CA LEU A 17 10.97 -14.19 31.52
C LEU A 17 10.90 -15.52 30.77
N ASP A 18 10.24 -16.52 31.36
CA ASP A 18 9.98 -17.82 30.75
C ASP A 18 9.17 -17.66 29.46
N ARG A 19 8.09 -16.88 29.50
CA ARG A 19 7.27 -16.56 28.33
C ARG A 19 8.05 -15.78 27.27
N ALA A 20 8.83 -14.79 27.69
CA ALA A 20 9.68 -14.02 26.76
C ALA A 20 10.66 -14.93 26.01
N LEU A 21 11.25 -15.92 26.69
CA LEU A 21 12.13 -16.89 26.06
C LEU A 21 11.43 -17.79 25.05
N GLU A 22 10.23 -18.27 25.38
CA GLU A 22 9.42 -19.07 24.47
C GLU A 22 9.05 -18.29 23.21
N ILE A 23 8.62 -17.04 23.36
CA ILE A 23 8.32 -16.15 22.23
C ILE A 23 9.57 -15.92 21.36
N ILE A 24 10.73 -15.68 21.99
CA ILE A 24 11.98 -15.45 21.27
C ILE A 24 12.41 -16.70 20.49
N ARG A 25 12.28 -17.90 21.09
CA ARG A 25 12.56 -19.17 20.39
C ARG A 25 11.71 -19.32 19.14
N ASN A 26 10.39 -19.20 19.29
CA ASN A 26 9.45 -19.36 18.17
C ASN A 26 9.75 -18.37 17.03
N ARG A 27 10.13 -17.12 17.34
CA ARG A 27 10.51 -16.11 16.33
C ARG A 27 11.81 -16.43 15.63
N ILE A 28 12.76 -17.05 16.33
CA ILE A 28 14.06 -17.37 15.75
C ILE A 28 13.94 -18.57 14.80
N ASP A 29 13.05 -19.51 15.10
CA ASP A 29 12.77 -20.67 14.26
C ASP A 29 12.29 -20.25 12.85
N GLU A 30 11.58 -19.13 12.73
CA GLU A 30 11.13 -18.57 11.44
C GLU A 30 12.26 -18.11 10.52
N PHE A 31 13.46 -17.83 11.05
CA PHE A 31 14.62 -17.43 10.25
C PHE A 31 15.39 -18.61 9.64
N GLY A 32 15.02 -19.86 9.97
CA GLY A 32 15.70 -21.05 9.46
C GLY A 32 17.15 -21.17 9.93
N VAL A 33 17.50 -20.54 11.06
CA VAL A 33 18.83 -20.67 11.68
C VAL A 33 18.94 -22.07 12.28
N ALA A 34 19.97 -22.82 11.88
CA ALA A 34 20.04 -24.24 12.20
C ALA A 34 20.17 -24.53 13.71
N GLU A 35 20.81 -23.66 14.49
CA GLU A 35 21.07 -23.88 15.93
C GLU A 35 21.26 -22.55 16.69
N PRO A 36 20.17 -21.86 17.09
CA PRO A 36 20.28 -20.63 17.87
C PRO A 36 20.60 -20.90 19.35
N ILE A 37 21.50 -20.10 19.94
CA ILE A 37 21.81 -20.16 21.37
C ILE A 37 21.06 -19.03 22.09
N ILE A 38 20.14 -19.39 22.97
CA ILE A 38 19.33 -18.43 23.73
C ILE A 38 19.47 -18.74 25.21
N GLN A 39 20.12 -17.84 25.96
CA GLN A 39 20.43 -18.03 27.37
C GLN A 39 20.02 -16.83 28.21
N ARG A 40 19.61 -17.08 29.46
CA ARG A 40 19.40 -16.02 30.45
C ARG A 40 20.74 -15.58 31.01
N GLN A 41 20.89 -14.28 31.16
CA GLN A 41 22.01 -13.66 31.85
C GLN A 41 21.47 -12.91 33.07
N GLY A 42 21.59 -13.53 34.24
CA GLY A 42 20.98 -13.02 35.47
C GLY A 42 19.45 -12.99 35.39
N ASP A 43 18.84 -12.06 36.11
CA ASP A 43 17.39 -12.04 36.31
C ASP A 43 16.65 -11.15 35.31
N GLU A 44 17.34 -10.48 34.37
CA GLU A 44 16.75 -9.41 33.54
C GLU A 44 17.18 -9.43 32.07
N ARG A 45 18.20 -10.21 31.72
CA ARG A 45 18.80 -10.17 30.38
C ARG A 45 18.71 -11.51 29.69
N ILE A 46 18.50 -11.46 28.39
CA ILE A 46 18.55 -12.61 27.49
C ILE A 46 19.66 -12.35 26.46
N ILE A 47 20.61 -13.28 26.38
CA ILE A 47 21.66 -13.35 25.37
C ILE A 47 21.16 -14.25 24.25
N ILE A 48 21.33 -13.78 23.01
CA ILE A 48 20.90 -14.47 21.79
C ILE A 48 22.09 -14.50 20.84
N GLU A 49 22.44 -15.69 20.36
CA GLU A 49 23.47 -15.90 19.34
C GLU A 49 22.86 -16.66 18.16
N LEU A 50 22.95 -16.07 16.96
CA LEU A 50 22.33 -16.58 15.73
C LEU A 50 23.43 -16.84 14.67
N PRO A 51 24.10 -18.01 14.72
CA PRO A 51 25.17 -18.31 13.76
C PRO A 51 24.60 -18.47 12.34
N GLY A 52 25.24 -17.82 11.36
CA GLY A 52 24.84 -17.92 9.94
C GLY A 52 23.63 -17.07 9.54
N LEU A 53 23.14 -16.20 10.42
CA LEU A 53 22.08 -15.24 10.08
C LEU A 53 22.59 -14.21 9.05
N GLN A 54 21.90 -14.09 7.92
CA GLN A 54 22.26 -13.16 6.84
C GLN A 54 21.79 -11.72 7.10
N ASP A 55 20.64 -11.56 7.74
CA ASP A 55 20.00 -10.26 7.98
C ASP A 55 19.80 -10.00 9.48
N GLU A 56 20.84 -9.44 10.12
CA GLU A 56 20.82 -9.09 11.54
C GLU A 56 19.79 -8.00 11.85
N ALA A 57 19.58 -7.04 10.94
CA ALA A 57 18.66 -5.94 11.14
C ALA A 57 17.22 -6.44 11.26
N ARG A 58 16.82 -7.34 10.37
CA ARG A 58 15.49 -7.97 10.38
C ARG A 58 15.26 -8.83 11.63
N ALA A 59 16.27 -9.60 12.07
CA ALA A 59 16.16 -10.39 13.28
C ALA A 59 16.02 -9.50 14.53
N LYS A 60 16.82 -8.44 14.63
CA LYS A 60 16.74 -7.48 15.74
C LYS A 60 15.37 -6.78 15.78
N GLU A 61 14.81 -6.44 14.63
CA GLU A 61 13.48 -5.84 14.53
C GLU A 61 12.38 -6.83 14.97
N LEU A 62 12.42 -8.07 14.47
CA LEU A 62 11.40 -9.07 14.81
C LEU A 62 11.44 -9.48 16.28
N ILE A 63 12.63 -9.71 16.82
CA ILE A 63 12.84 -10.07 18.23
C ILE A 63 12.50 -8.89 19.14
N GLY A 64 12.85 -7.66 18.75
CA GLY A 64 12.63 -6.45 19.54
C GLY A 64 11.19 -5.95 19.58
N LYS A 65 10.34 -6.34 18.62
CA LYS A 65 8.92 -5.96 18.61
C LYS A 65 8.15 -6.72 19.68
N THR A 66 7.37 -6.02 20.51
CA THR A 66 6.38 -6.67 21.39
C THR A 66 5.31 -7.34 20.52
N ALA A 67 5.03 -8.64 20.73
CA ALA A 67 3.91 -9.29 20.07
C ALA A 67 2.61 -8.71 20.65
N MET A 68 1.92 -7.88 19.87
CA MET A 68 0.55 -7.47 20.14
C MET A 68 -0.29 -8.01 19.01
N LEU A 69 -1.19 -8.95 19.31
CA LEU A 69 -2.12 -9.47 18.32
C LEU A 69 -3.36 -8.59 18.34
N GLU A 70 -3.71 -7.97 17.21
CA GLU A 70 -4.93 -7.18 17.08
C GLU A 70 -5.86 -7.82 16.07
N PHE A 71 -7.11 -8.08 16.47
CA PHE A 71 -8.18 -8.47 15.56
C PHE A 71 -8.94 -7.20 15.17
N LYS A 72 -8.86 -6.85 13.89
CA LYS A 72 -9.53 -5.68 13.30
C LYS A 72 -10.55 -6.15 12.29
N LEU A 73 -11.73 -5.52 12.29
CA LEU A 73 -12.76 -5.81 11.31
C LEU A 73 -12.41 -5.19 9.96
N LEU A 74 -12.77 -5.89 8.89
CA LEU A 74 -12.74 -5.36 7.53
C LEU A 74 -13.83 -4.29 7.38
N LYS A 75 -13.52 -3.22 6.64
CA LYS A 75 -14.53 -2.28 6.19
C LYS A 75 -15.40 -2.90 5.11
N GLU A 76 -16.59 -2.35 4.97
CA GLU A 76 -17.48 -2.68 3.86
C GLU A 76 -16.82 -2.37 2.52
N PRO A 77 -17.10 -3.17 1.48
CA PRO A 77 -16.48 -3.02 0.18
C PRO A 77 -16.78 -1.65 -0.44
N ASP A 78 -18.00 -1.13 -0.26
CA ASP A 78 -18.41 0.18 -0.76
C ASP A 78 -17.60 1.32 -0.14
N VAL A 79 -17.26 1.19 1.15
CA VAL A 79 -16.38 2.15 1.82
C VAL A 79 -15.00 2.09 1.18
N PHE A 80 -14.46 0.90 0.94
CA PHE A 80 -13.15 0.75 0.31
C PHE A 80 -13.12 1.36 -1.10
N GLN A 81 -14.10 1.07 -1.95
CA GLN A 81 -14.25 1.71 -3.27
C GLN A 81 -14.27 3.24 -3.16
N SER A 82 -15.01 3.78 -2.20
CA SER A 82 -15.10 5.23 -2.00
C SER A 82 -13.76 5.86 -1.59
N VAL A 83 -12.95 5.15 -0.80
CA VAL A 83 -11.62 5.59 -0.39
C VAL A 83 -10.69 5.62 -1.59
N LEU A 84 -10.71 4.57 -2.42
CA LEU A 84 -9.91 4.51 -3.64
C LEU A 84 -10.23 5.65 -4.59
N ALA A 85 -11.51 5.92 -4.84
CA ALA A 85 -11.94 7.03 -5.69
C ALA A 85 -11.48 8.40 -5.15
N LYS A 86 -11.47 8.60 -3.83
CA LYS A 86 -10.94 9.82 -3.20
C LYS A 86 -9.42 9.92 -3.37
N ILE A 87 -8.70 8.80 -3.23
CA ILE A 87 -7.25 8.75 -3.41
C ILE A 87 -6.88 9.08 -4.86
N ASP A 88 -7.57 8.49 -5.84
CA ASP A 88 -7.36 8.78 -7.26
C ASP A 88 -7.58 10.26 -7.56
N LYS A 89 -8.70 10.83 -7.10
CA LYS A 89 -9.00 12.25 -7.27
C LYS A 89 -7.91 13.14 -6.67
N ALA A 90 -7.50 12.87 -5.43
CA ALA A 90 -6.48 13.68 -4.75
C ALA A 90 -5.10 13.59 -5.41
N LEU A 91 -4.74 12.43 -5.94
CA LEU A 91 -3.49 12.23 -6.67
C LEU A 91 -3.53 12.83 -8.08
N HIS A 92 -4.69 12.84 -8.72
CA HIS A 92 -4.90 13.49 -10.02
C HIS A 92 -4.78 15.01 -9.88
N GLU A 93 -5.45 15.62 -8.89
CA GLU A 93 -5.32 17.06 -8.59
C GLU A 93 -3.87 17.45 -8.30
N LYS A 94 -3.15 16.65 -7.51
CA LYS A 94 -1.73 16.87 -7.22
C LYS A 94 -0.85 16.82 -8.47
N ARG A 95 -1.11 15.90 -9.41
CA ARG A 95 -0.39 15.83 -10.69
C ARG A 95 -0.63 17.08 -11.54
N ILE A 96 -1.88 17.53 -11.65
CA ILE A 96 -2.24 18.76 -12.38
C ILE A 96 -1.53 19.98 -11.78
N THR A 97 -1.39 20.03 -10.44
CA THR A 97 -0.73 21.17 -9.79
C THR A 97 0.80 21.17 -10.01
N VAL A 98 1.39 20.01 -10.30
CA VAL A 98 2.82 19.86 -10.62
C VAL A 98 3.11 20.12 -12.11
N GLU A 99 2.10 20.01 -12.97
CA GLU A 99 2.15 20.27 -14.41
C GLU A 99 1.79 21.71 -14.83
N LEU A 100 1.73 22.66 -13.90
CA LEU A 100 1.69 24.09 -14.23
C LEU A 100 3.11 24.69 -14.16
N PRO A 101 3.93 24.61 -15.22
CA PRO A 101 4.93 25.63 -15.45
C PRO A 101 4.21 26.94 -15.79
N GLY A 102 4.75 28.05 -15.31
CA GLY A 102 4.14 29.37 -15.37
C GLY A 102 3.80 29.83 -16.79
N GLU A 103 2.89 30.80 -16.82
CA GLU A 103 2.67 31.78 -17.89
C GLU A 103 2.83 31.23 -19.32
N ALA A 104 1.74 30.70 -19.86
CA ALA A 104 1.52 30.78 -21.30
C ALA A 104 0.66 32.01 -21.56
N GLU A 105 1.29 32.98 -22.21
CA GLU A 105 0.78 34.24 -22.70
C GLU A 105 -0.54 34.06 -23.45
N GLU A 106 -1.43 35.05 -23.32
CA GLU A 106 -2.52 35.26 -24.26
C GLU A 106 -1.92 35.43 -25.66
N GLU A 107 -1.90 34.37 -26.47
CA GLU A 107 -1.66 34.53 -27.90
C GLU A 107 -2.85 35.27 -28.52
N GLU A 108 -2.62 36.55 -28.82
CA GLU A 108 -3.50 37.36 -29.64
C GLU A 108 -3.81 36.62 -30.96
N LEU A 109 -5.10 36.41 -31.22
CA LEU A 109 -5.61 35.96 -32.51
C LEU A 109 -5.11 36.93 -33.61
N PRO A 110 -4.42 36.47 -34.67
CA PRO A 110 -4.23 37.32 -35.83
C PRO A 110 -5.57 37.53 -36.56
N ASP A 111 -6.03 38.78 -36.55
CA ASP A 111 -7.14 39.29 -37.37
C ASP A 111 -6.83 39.07 -38.86
N LEU A 112 -7.42 38.03 -39.44
CA LEU A 112 -7.33 37.73 -40.87
C LEU A 112 -8.67 37.21 -41.40
N PHE A 113 -9.70 38.07 -41.36
CA PHE A 113 -10.88 37.92 -42.22
C PHE A 113 -11.41 39.29 -42.64
N GLU A 114 -10.89 39.81 -43.76
CA GLU A 114 -11.66 40.68 -44.66
C GLU A 114 -12.07 39.84 -45.88
N GLY A 115 -13.35 39.86 -46.23
CA GLY A 115 -13.82 39.49 -47.57
C GLY A 115 -14.83 38.34 -47.64
N GLU A 116 -16.10 38.73 -47.55
CA GLU A 116 -17.27 38.34 -48.38
C GLU A 116 -17.56 36.87 -48.78
N ALA A 117 -18.87 36.60 -48.77
CA ALA A 117 -19.54 35.30 -48.93
C ALA A 117 -19.47 34.71 -50.34
N GLU A 118 -19.50 33.38 -50.43
CA GLU A 118 -20.31 32.63 -51.41
C GLU A 118 -20.45 31.16 -50.96
N GLU A 119 -21.71 30.69 -50.88
CA GLU A 119 -22.08 29.27 -50.83
C GLU A 119 -21.72 28.63 -52.18
N GLU A 120 -20.98 27.52 -52.22
CA GLU A 120 -21.20 26.45 -53.22
C GLU A 120 -20.66 25.08 -52.75
N ALA A 121 -21.57 24.10 -52.79
CA ALA A 121 -21.44 22.69 -53.15
C ALA A 121 -20.19 21.87 -52.74
N PHE A 122 -20.45 20.82 -51.96
CA PHE A 122 -19.62 19.61 -51.90
C PHE A 122 -19.42 18.99 -53.30
N PRO A 123 -18.21 18.48 -53.58
CA PRO A 123 -18.09 17.09 -53.97
C PRO A 123 -17.02 16.36 -53.16
N GLU A 124 -17.36 15.12 -52.79
CA GLU A 124 -16.44 14.10 -52.28
C GLU A 124 -15.20 13.99 -53.16
N LEU A 125 -14.01 14.04 -52.56
CA LEU A 125 -12.76 13.40 -53.02
C LEU A 125 -11.63 13.80 -52.06
N PHE A 126 -11.50 13.13 -50.93
CA PHE A 126 -10.21 13.04 -50.23
C PHE A 126 -10.05 11.63 -49.70
N GLU A 127 -9.37 10.84 -50.54
CA GLU A 127 -8.51 9.76 -50.08
C GLU A 127 -7.44 10.32 -49.14
N ASP A 128 -7.21 9.53 -48.10
CA ASP A 128 -6.02 9.42 -47.27
C ASP A 128 -5.62 10.55 -46.29
N GLU A 129 -5.21 10.05 -45.12
CA GLU A 129 -4.37 10.69 -44.12
C GLU A 129 -4.98 11.77 -43.22
N LEU A 130 -5.62 11.31 -42.13
CA LEU A 130 -5.23 11.62 -40.75
C LEU A 130 -6.22 10.94 -39.79
N ILE A 131 -5.98 9.66 -39.50
CA ILE A 131 -6.53 9.07 -38.27
C ILE A 131 -5.84 9.83 -37.12
N LYS A 132 -6.54 10.82 -36.57
CA LYS A 132 -6.29 11.26 -35.19
C LYS A 132 -6.45 10.01 -34.34
N GLU A 133 -5.36 9.55 -33.73
CA GLU A 133 -5.41 8.56 -32.65
C GLU A 133 -6.31 9.13 -31.55
N GLU A 134 -7.57 8.75 -31.62
CA GLU A 134 -8.53 8.83 -30.55
C GLU A 134 -7.99 7.90 -29.47
N ALA A 135 -7.35 8.46 -28.44
CA ALA A 135 -6.89 7.72 -27.28
C ALA A 135 -8.03 6.82 -26.81
N THR A 136 -7.87 5.51 -27.01
CA THR A 136 -8.93 4.55 -26.73
C THR A 136 -9.36 4.69 -25.27
N ALA A 137 -10.67 4.72 -25.01
CA ALA A 137 -11.28 4.87 -23.69
C ALA A 137 -10.57 4.16 -22.49
N PRO A 138 -9.95 2.97 -22.62
CA PRO A 138 -9.16 2.38 -21.53
C PRO A 138 -7.94 3.22 -21.10
N GLU A 139 -7.23 3.87 -22.03
CA GLU A 139 -6.00 4.60 -21.71
C GLU A 139 -6.28 5.93 -20.99
N PHE A 140 -7.37 6.62 -21.38
CA PHE A 140 -7.86 7.83 -20.71
C PHE A 140 -8.45 7.54 -19.31
N ALA A 141 -9.08 6.36 -19.12
CA ALA A 141 -9.57 5.94 -17.82
C ALA A 141 -8.41 5.56 -16.85
N LEU A 142 -7.37 4.91 -17.36
CA LEU A 142 -6.15 4.57 -16.60
C LEU A 142 -5.38 5.83 -16.17
N ALA A 143 -5.35 6.87 -17.02
CA ALA A 143 -4.73 8.16 -16.70
C ALA A 143 -5.45 8.92 -15.56
N GLN A 144 -6.77 8.73 -15.43
CA GLN A 144 -7.58 9.37 -14.38
C GLN A 144 -7.51 8.66 -13.02
N MET A 145 -7.14 7.37 -12.98
CA MET A 145 -7.11 6.55 -11.76
C MET A 145 -5.67 6.15 -11.42
N PRO A 146 -4.81 7.10 -10.98
CA PRO A 146 -3.39 6.86 -10.80
C PRO A 146 -3.03 5.85 -9.71
N PHE A 147 -3.96 5.55 -8.81
CA PHE A 147 -3.79 4.61 -7.73
C PHE A 147 -4.56 3.32 -8.01
N SER A 148 -5.86 3.41 -8.34
CA SER A 148 -6.69 2.22 -8.55
C SER A 148 -6.27 1.40 -9.76
N SER A 149 -5.64 1.98 -10.78
CA SER A 149 -5.07 1.24 -11.92
C SER A 149 -3.94 0.28 -11.53
N LEU A 150 -3.31 0.49 -10.38
CA LEU A 150 -2.26 -0.38 -9.85
C LEU A 150 -2.82 -1.56 -9.05
N LEU A 151 -4.12 -1.55 -8.77
CA LEU A 151 -4.82 -2.55 -7.99
C LEU A 151 -5.63 -3.46 -8.91
N LEU A 152 -5.66 -4.74 -8.59
CA LEU A 152 -6.45 -5.74 -9.30
C LEU A 152 -7.60 -6.20 -8.40
N ARG A 153 -8.79 -6.22 -8.99
CA ARG A 153 -9.97 -6.84 -8.39
C ARG A 153 -10.24 -8.13 -9.16
N MET A 154 -10.29 -9.25 -8.46
CA MET A 154 -10.67 -10.52 -9.07
C MET A 154 -12.19 -10.67 -8.99
N ASP A 155 -12.86 -10.36 -10.10
CA ASP A 155 -14.29 -10.58 -10.23
C ASP A 155 -14.58 -12.10 -10.27
N GLY A 156 -15.46 -12.57 -9.38
CA GLY A 156 -15.86 -13.99 -9.30
C GLY A 156 -15.37 -14.76 -8.07
N ILE A 157 -14.44 -14.20 -7.28
CA ILE A 157 -14.06 -14.73 -5.97
C ILE A 157 -14.87 -14.00 -4.88
N ALA A 158 -15.46 -14.75 -3.96
CA ALA A 158 -16.51 -14.32 -3.03
C ALA A 158 -16.08 -13.32 -1.92
N SER A 159 -15.07 -12.47 -2.14
CA SER A 159 -14.63 -11.51 -1.13
C SER A 159 -14.26 -10.16 -1.73
N PRO A 160 -15.20 -9.21 -1.79
CA PRO A 160 -14.97 -7.86 -2.30
C PRO A 160 -14.19 -6.96 -1.33
N HIS A 161 -13.62 -7.53 -0.27
CA HIS A 161 -13.05 -6.78 0.87
C HIS A 161 -11.57 -6.45 0.74
N TYR A 162 -10.90 -6.94 -0.31
CA TYR A 162 -9.47 -6.73 -0.54
C TYR A 162 -9.13 -6.60 -2.02
N TYR A 163 -7.97 -5.99 -2.28
CA TYR A 163 -7.39 -5.84 -3.60
C TYR A 163 -6.06 -6.58 -3.69
N PHE A 164 -5.74 -7.02 -4.90
CA PHE A 164 -4.46 -7.62 -5.21
C PHE A 164 -3.53 -6.55 -5.77
N VAL A 165 -2.28 -6.53 -5.32
CA VAL A 165 -1.23 -5.67 -5.85
C VAL A 165 -0.12 -6.57 -6.36
N SER A 166 0.18 -6.50 -7.66
CA SER A 166 1.29 -7.24 -8.22
C SER A 166 2.60 -6.82 -7.59
N LYS A 167 3.55 -7.75 -7.48
CA LYS A 167 4.88 -7.48 -6.95
C LYS A 167 5.59 -6.32 -7.67
N ASP A 168 5.38 -6.18 -8.98
CA ASP A 168 5.93 -5.08 -9.78
C ASP A 168 5.34 -3.71 -9.40
N ASN A 169 4.04 -3.67 -9.06
CA ASN A 169 3.35 -2.45 -8.66
C ASN A 169 3.56 -2.10 -7.19
N PHE A 170 3.92 -3.07 -6.34
CA PHE A 170 4.02 -2.88 -4.88
C PHE A 170 4.85 -1.66 -4.47
N PRO A 171 6.09 -1.43 -4.96
CA PRO A 171 6.88 -0.28 -4.56
C PRO A 171 6.23 1.06 -4.93
N ARG A 172 5.49 1.10 -6.04
CA ARG A 172 4.79 2.30 -6.50
C ARG A 172 3.56 2.57 -5.63
N VAL A 173 2.79 1.53 -5.30
CA VAL A 173 1.61 1.66 -4.43
C VAL A 173 2.03 2.04 -3.02
N GLU A 174 3.09 1.42 -2.47
CA GLU A 174 3.63 1.75 -1.16
C GLU A 174 4.08 3.23 -1.07
N LYS A 175 4.79 3.71 -2.09
CA LYS A 175 5.19 5.12 -2.18
C LYS A 175 4.00 6.07 -2.23
N LEU A 176 2.93 5.71 -2.96
CA LEU A 176 1.71 6.51 -3.03
C LEU A 176 0.95 6.50 -1.70
N LEU A 177 0.85 5.35 -1.03
CA LEU A 177 0.21 5.25 0.29
C LEU A 177 0.96 6.02 1.36
N ALA A 178 2.29 6.16 1.25
CA ALA A 178 3.08 6.98 2.15
C ALA A 178 2.89 8.50 1.94
N ASP A 179 2.26 8.93 0.84
CA ASP A 179 2.03 10.34 0.54
C ASP A 179 1.02 10.96 1.54
N PRO A 180 1.33 12.10 2.19
CA PRO A 180 0.41 12.77 3.12
C PRO A 180 -0.94 13.13 2.49
N VAL A 181 -0.97 13.38 1.17
CA VAL A 181 -2.22 13.68 0.46
C VAL A 181 -3.15 12.47 0.46
N VAL A 182 -2.60 11.27 0.30
CA VAL A 182 -3.33 9.99 0.28
C VAL A 182 -3.80 9.63 1.69
N GLN A 183 -2.93 9.79 2.70
CA GLN A 183 -3.28 9.53 4.10
C GLN A 183 -4.49 10.36 4.57
N LYS A 184 -4.62 11.61 4.12
CA LYS A 184 -5.78 12.47 4.45
C LYS A 184 -7.10 12.00 3.82
N GLN A 185 -7.07 11.18 2.78
CA GLN A 185 -8.29 10.67 2.14
C GLN A 185 -8.88 9.46 2.86
N ILE A 186 -8.10 8.81 3.73
CA ILE A 186 -8.55 7.67 4.52
C ILE A 186 -9.51 8.19 5.61
N PRO A 187 -10.74 7.63 5.73
CA PRO A 187 -11.71 8.10 6.70
C PRO A 187 -11.25 7.81 8.12
N VAL A 188 -11.64 8.69 9.05
CA VAL A 188 -11.33 8.54 10.48
C VAL A 188 -11.86 7.19 10.99
N GLY A 189 -11.02 6.44 11.72
CA GLY A 189 -11.38 5.11 12.20
C GLY A 189 -11.23 4.00 11.15
N ALA A 190 -10.52 4.27 10.04
CA ALA A 190 -10.11 3.27 9.07
C ALA A 190 -8.60 3.32 8.84
N GLN A 191 -8.01 2.18 8.52
CA GLN A 191 -6.60 2.06 8.16
C GLN A 191 -6.42 1.10 6.99
N LEU A 192 -5.49 1.42 6.09
CA LEU A 192 -5.04 0.47 5.06
C LEU A 192 -3.98 -0.45 5.65
N ALA A 193 -4.03 -1.72 5.30
CA ALA A 193 -3.09 -2.72 5.77
C ALA A 193 -2.72 -3.71 4.67
N TRP A 194 -1.46 -4.14 4.68
CA TRP A 194 -0.93 -5.16 3.79
C TRP A 194 -1.06 -6.55 4.41
N GLY A 195 -1.32 -7.56 3.58
CA GLY A 195 -1.09 -8.96 3.93
C GLY A 195 0.39 -9.22 4.25
N SER A 196 0.69 -10.26 5.03
CA SER A 196 2.06 -10.60 5.40
C SER A 196 2.90 -11.00 4.19
N ASP A 197 2.35 -11.88 3.35
CA ASP A 197 3.09 -12.59 2.32
C ASP A 197 2.57 -12.30 0.91
N TYR A 198 3.37 -12.72 -0.07
CA TYR A 198 2.94 -12.76 -1.46
C TYR A 198 2.26 -14.10 -1.75
N GLU A 199 1.15 -14.06 -2.47
CA GLU A 199 0.43 -15.20 -2.98
C GLU A 199 0.72 -15.34 -4.47
N GLU A 200 1.16 -16.52 -4.89
CA GLU A 200 1.38 -16.83 -6.30
C GLU A 200 0.06 -17.21 -6.98
N LEU A 201 -0.29 -16.48 -8.04
CA LEU A 201 -1.45 -16.78 -8.87
C LEU A 201 -1.06 -16.65 -10.35
N ASN A 202 -1.25 -17.72 -11.12
CA ASN A 202 -0.94 -17.77 -12.55
C ASN A 202 0.53 -17.36 -12.86
N GLY A 203 1.48 -17.71 -11.99
CA GLY A 203 2.90 -17.38 -12.17
C GLY A 203 3.25 -15.92 -11.88
N GLN A 204 2.34 -15.16 -11.27
CA GLN A 204 2.59 -13.81 -10.78
C GLN A 204 2.35 -13.73 -9.27
N ASP A 205 3.24 -13.02 -8.59
CA ASP A 205 3.16 -12.78 -7.15
C ASP A 205 2.27 -11.56 -6.86
N TYR A 206 1.31 -11.74 -5.96
CA TYR A 206 0.41 -10.69 -5.51
C TYR A 206 0.45 -10.51 -4.01
N ARG A 207 0.29 -9.28 -3.53
CA ARG A 207 0.09 -8.97 -2.12
C ARG A 207 -1.28 -8.38 -1.90
N LEU A 208 -1.94 -8.81 -0.83
CA LEU A 208 -3.28 -8.35 -0.50
C LEU A 208 -3.25 -6.98 0.21
N LEU A 209 -4.14 -6.10 -0.21
CA LEU A 209 -4.39 -4.80 0.41
C LEU A 209 -5.81 -4.79 1.00
N TYR A 210 -5.89 -4.51 2.29
CA TYR A 210 -7.14 -4.48 3.06
C TYR A 210 -7.44 -3.06 3.55
N LEU A 211 -8.73 -2.78 3.71
CA LEU A 211 -9.20 -1.65 4.50
C LEU A 211 -9.82 -2.17 5.80
N LEU A 212 -9.23 -1.79 6.93
CA LEU A 212 -9.59 -2.26 8.26
C LEU A 212 -10.18 -1.12 9.10
N ASN A 213 -10.92 -1.47 10.14
CA ASN A 213 -11.16 -0.57 11.27
C ASN A 213 -9.82 -0.23 11.94
N GLU A 214 -9.62 1.04 12.30
CA GLU A 214 -8.42 1.47 13.03
C GLU A 214 -8.39 0.88 14.45
N LYS A 215 -9.55 0.85 15.11
CA LYS A 215 -9.74 0.27 16.43
C LYS A 215 -9.74 -1.26 16.34
N ALA A 216 -8.94 -1.91 17.17
CA ALA A 216 -8.99 -3.35 17.39
C ALA A 216 -10.23 -3.72 18.22
N GLU A 217 -10.97 -4.74 17.78
CA GLU A 217 -12.11 -5.29 18.53
C GLU A 217 -11.63 -6.24 19.62
N LEU A 218 -10.54 -6.97 19.35
CA LEU A 218 -9.90 -7.86 20.31
C LEU A 218 -8.39 -7.69 20.23
N THR A 219 -7.75 -7.75 21.38
CA THR A 219 -6.29 -7.77 21.48
C THR A 219 -5.86 -9.05 22.20
N GLY A 220 -4.99 -9.84 21.58
CA GLY A 220 -4.29 -10.95 22.21
C GLY A 220 -2.96 -10.46 22.78
N LYS A 221 -2.63 -10.92 23.99
CA LYS A 221 -1.32 -10.79 24.62
C LYS A 221 -0.66 -12.15 24.70
#